data_AF-A0A3D1XNQ5-F1
#
_entry.id   AF-A0A3D1XNQ5-F1
#
_cell.length_a   1.000
_cell.length_b   1.000
_cell.length_c   1.000
_cell.angle_alpha   90.00
_cell.angle_beta   90.00
_cell.angle_gamma   90.00
#
_symmetry.space_group_name_H-M   'P 1'
#
loop_
_entity.id
_entity.type
_entity.pdbx_description
1 polymer ?
#
loop_
_entity_poly.entity_id
_entity_poly.type
_entity_poly.pdbx_seq_one_letter_code
_entity_poly.pdbx_strand_id
1 'polypeptide(L)'
;LYGIVFLENLNFHDRSYWVEMKMTPTDESLRVVKVKTTVHHSLGADYFANVYIPNQYKVLNHEPYAGVEKIEGYQSYKMNMKRKYRDVLAETNFILTPQAKEITSLPIKVHFENLKQRLHADETFNISTQDKKTTIEGPEKAEAIYPQKLGM
;
A
#
# COMPACT_ATOMS: atom_id res chain seq x y z
N LEU A 1 23.51 26.85 -0.89
CA LEU A 1 23.62 25.37 -1.05
C LEU A 1 22.28 24.64 -1.03
N TYR A 2 21.32 24.99 -0.15
CA TYR A 2 20.02 24.30 -0.07
C TYR A 2 19.23 24.25 -1.40
N GLY A 3 19.30 25.30 -2.23
CA GLY A 3 18.59 25.35 -3.52
C GLY A 3 19.20 24.52 -4.66
N ILE A 4 20.52 24.30 -4.66
CA ILE A 4 21.21 23.55 -5.73
C ILE A 4 21.00 22.04 -5.54
N VAL A 5 21.09 21.57 -4.30
CA VAL A 5 20.72 20.18 -3.93
C VAL A 5 19.24 19.90 -4.18
N PHE A 6 18.38 20.94 -4.14
CA PHE A 6 16.95 20.82 -4.42
C PHE A 6 16.65 20.57 -5.90
N LEU A 7 17.35 21.28 -6.79
CA LEU A 7 17.23 21.12 -8.25
C LEU A 7 17.89 19.83 -8.76
N GLU A 8 18.99 19.37 -8.14
CA GLU A 8 19.56 18.06 -8.49
C GLU A 8 18.65 16.91 -8.05
N ASN A 9 18.06 16.95 -6.85
CA ASN A 9 17.20 15.86 -6.37
C ASN A 9 15.87 15.73 -7.13
N LEU A 10 15.38 16.81 -7.76
CA LEU A 10 14.18 16.78 -8.60
C LEU A 10 14.46 16.24 -10.01
N ASN A 11 15.73 16.16 -10.44
CA ASN A 11 16.08 15.96 -11.84
C ASN A 11 16.89 14.68 -12.14
N PHE A 12 17.45 14.01 -11.12
CA PHE A 12 18.42 12.92 -11.36
C PHE A 12 18.03 11.53 -10.81
N HIS A 13 16.90 11.38 -10.12
CA HIS A 13 16.51 10.10 -9.54
C HIS A 13 15.14 9.63 -10.02
N ASP A 14 15.08 8.39 -10.50
CA ASP A 14 13.83 7.71 -10.78
C ASP A 14 12.99 7.61 -9.49
N ARG A 15 11.68 7.72 -9.64
CA ARG A 15 10.78 7.57 -8.50
C ARG A 15 10.41 6.10 -8.36
N SER A 16 10.78 5.50 -7.23
CA SER A 16 10.44 4.12 -6.91
C SER A 16 9.32 4.03 -5.89
N TYR A 17 8.35 3.15 -6.15
CA TYR A 17 7.24 2.82 -5.25
C TYR A 17 7.43 1.39 -4.77
N TRP A 18 7.49 1.22 -3.45
CA TRP A 18 7.67 -0.06 -2.81
C TRP A 18 6.46 -0.43 -1.98
N VAL A 19 6.02 -1.68 -2.12
CA VAL A 19 5.03 -2.30 -1.26
C VAL A 19 5.64 -3.55 -0.63
N GLU A 20 5.56 -3.64 0.69
CA GLU A 20 5.94 -4.82 1.46
C GLU A 20 4.72 -5.27 2.27
N MET A 21 4.37 -6.55 2.19
CA MET A 21 3.33 -7.13 3.03
C MET A 21 3.87 -8.35 3.78
N LYS A 22 3.68 -8.37 5.09
CA LYS A 22 4.02 -9.52 5.93
C LYS A 22 2.82 -9.90 6.76
N MET A 23 2.49 -11.19 6.78
CA MET A 23 1.44 -11.70 7.64
C MET A 23 2.03 -12.50 8.79
N THR A 24 1.59 -12.17 9.99
CA THR A 24 1.92 -12.95 11.19
C THR A 24 0.75 -13.88 11.50
N PRO A 25 0.98 -15.20 11.59
CA PRO A 25 -0.04 -16.11 12.07
C PRO A 25 -0.29 -15.84 13.56
N THR A 26 -1.56 -15.84 13.96
CA THR A 26 -1.97 -15.85 15.36
C THR A 26 -2.81 -17.10 15.63
N ASP A 27 -2.89 -17.53 16.88
CA ASP A 27 -3.43 -18.84 17.29
C ASP A 27 -4.93 -19.06 16.94
N GLU A 28 -5.64 -18.03 16.47
CA GLU A 28 -7.06 -18.06 16.13
C GLU A 28 -7.34 -17.85 14.62
N SER A 29 -8.57 -17.48 14.25
CA SER A 29 -8.94 -17.03 12.88
C SER A 29 -8.45 -15.62 12.55
N LEU A 30 -7.90 -14.90 13.54
CA LEU A 30 -7.34 -13.57 13.38
C LEU A 30 -6.02 -13.62 12.60
N ARG A 31 -5.79 -12.62 11.75
CA ARG A 31 -4.56 -12.52 10.96
C ARG A 31 -4.08 -11.09 10.99
N VAL A 32 -2.83 -10.88 11.34
CA VAL A 32 -2.22 -9.55 11.32
C VAL A 32 -1.46 -9.39 10.03
N VAL A 33 -1.95 -8.53 9.15
CA VAL A 33 -1.30 -8.17 7.89
C VAL A 33 -0.64 -6.81 8.06
N LYS A 34 0.67 -6.82 8.12
CA LYS A 34 1.50 -5.61 8.13
C LYS A 34 1.71 -5.16 6.70
N VAL A 35 1.23 -3.97 6.36
CA VAL A 35 1.46 -3.32 5.07
C VAL A 35 2.39 -2.15 5.28
N LYS A 36 3.45 -2.09 4.47
CA LYS A 36 4.39 -0.98 4.45
C LYS A 36 4.52 -0.45 3.03
N THR A 37 4.38 0.85 2.89
CA THR A 37 4.49 1.55 1.62
C THR A 37 5.61 2.57 1.69
N THR A 38 6.45 2.63 0.66
CA THR A 38 7.53 3.60 0.57
C THR A 38 7.56 4.22 -0.82
N VAL A 39 7.69 5.53 -0.90
CA VAL A 39 7.96 6.27 -2.13
C VAL A 39 9.34 6.87 -1.97
N HIS A 40 10.29 6.40 -2.76
CA HIS A 40 11.65 6.93 -2.77
C HIS A 40 11.74 8.21 -3.59
N HIS A 41 12.66 9.08 -3.19
CA HIS A 41 12.95 10.33 -3.90
C HIS A 41 11.71 11.21 -4.10
N SER A 42 10.88 11.32 -3.05
CA SER A 42 9.67 12.15 -3.05
C SER A 42 9.77 13.28 -2.03
N LEU A 43 9.43 14.49 -2.48
CA LEU A 43 9.54 15.73 -1.69
C LEU A 43 8.19 16.32 -1.26
N GLY A 44 7.07 15.79 -1.76
CA GLY A 44 5.74 16.31 -1.44
C GLY A 44 5.27 15.89 -0.05
N ALA A 45 4.59 16.79 0.66
CA ALA A 45 4.05 16.54 2.00
C ALA A 45 2.70 15.79 1.97
N ASP A 46 2.06 15.70 0.81
CA ASP A 46 0.65 15.29 0.67
C ASP A 46 0.45 13.87 0.13
N TYR A 47 1.41 12.98 0.38
CA TYR A 47 1.34 11.58 -0.04
C TYR A 47 0.49 10.75 0.92
N PHE A 48 -0.37 9.92 0.36
CA PHE A 48 -1.07 8.87 1.09
C PHE A 48 -1.17 7.61 0.22
N ALA A 49 -1.25 6.47 0.88
CA ALA A 49 -1.51 5.20 0.22
C ALA A 49 -2.91 4.71 0.63
N ASN A 50 -3.73 4.30 -0.33
CA ASN A 50 -4.97 3.60 -0.03
C ASN A 50 -4.75 2.11 -0.23
N VAL A 51 -5.01 1.34 0.81
CA VAL A 51 -5.00 -0.11 0.77
C VAL A 51 -6.43 -0.57 0.58
N TYR A 52 -6.68 -1.36 -0.46
CA TYR A 52 -7.97 -1.94 -0.76
C TYR A 52 -7.94 -3.41 -0.40
N ILE A 53 -8.79 -3.77 0.57
CA ILE A 53 -8.91 -5.13 1.07
C ILE A 53 -10.24 -5.71 0.56
N PRO A 54 -10.25 -6.94 0.01
CA PRO A 54 -11.48 -7.56 -0.47
C PRO A 54 -12.54 -7.68 0.63
N ASN A 55 -13.81 -7.45 0.30
CA ASN A 55 -14.93 -7.47 1.26
C ASN A 55 -15.14 -8.82 1.94
N GLN A 56 -14.57 -9.89 1.38
CA GLN A 56 -14.53 -11.23 1.96
C GLN A 56 -13.69 -11.28 3.27
N TYR A 57 -12.93 -10.23 3.57
CA TYR A 57 -12.19 -10.07 4.81
C TYR A 57 -12.74 -8.88 5.59
N LYS A 58 -13.05 -9.09 6.87
CA LYS A 58 -13.41 -8.02 7.79
C LYS A 58 -12.13 -7.47 8.43
N VAL A 59 -11.92 -6.15 8.34
CA VAL A 59 -10.88 -5.45 9.11
C VAL A 59 -11.47 -5.05 10.47
N LEU A 60 -10.77 -5.33 11.55
CA LEU A 60 -11.27 -5.12 12.91
C LEU A 60 -10.76 -3.85 13.58
N ASN A 61 -9.60 -3.34 13.16
CA ASN A 61 -8.88 -2.27 13.87
C ASN A 61 -8.86 -0.93 13.13
N HIS A 62 -9.48 -0.83 11.95
CA HIS A 62 -9.55 0.40 11.17
C HIS A 62 -10.93 0.53 10.52
N GLU A 63 -11.44 1.76 10.42
CA GLU A 63 -12.66 2.06 9.68
C GLU A 63 -12.35 2.26 8.19
N PRO A 64 -13.25 1.82 7.29
CA PRO A 64 -13.10 2.07 5.86
C PRO A 64 -13.10 3.58 5.54
N TYR A 65 -12.17 3.99 4.68
CA TYR A 65 -12.05 5.35 4.21
C TYR A 65 -12.94 5.60 2.99
N ALA A 66 -14.01 6.35 3.15
CA ALA A 66 -14.97 6.66 2.09
C ALA A 66 -14.51 7.75 1.08
N GLY A 67 -13.39 8.40 1.32
CA GLY A 67 -12.94 9.59 0.58
C GLY A 67 -12.12 9.32 -0.69
N VAL A 68 -12.11 8.09 -1.20
CA VAL A 68 -11.33 7.66 -2.39
C VAL A 68 -12.21 6.93 -3.40
N GLU A 69 -11.64 6.60 -4.56
CA GLU A 69 -12.30 5.76 -5.56
C GLU A 69 -12.88 4.50 -4.90
N LYS A 70 -14.18 4.28 -5.09
CA LYS A 70 -14.88 3.08 -4.66
C LYS A 70 -14.62 1.98 -5.68
N ILE A 71 -13.92 0.93 -5.27
CA ILE A 71 -13.71 -0.27 -6.08
C ILE A 71 -14.72 -1.31 -5.63
N GLU A 72 -15.54 -1.82 -6.56
CA GLU A 72 -16.53 -2.84 -6.27
C GLU A 72 -15.86 -4.11 -5.71
N GLY A 73 -16.40 -4.63 -4.61
CA GLY A 73 -15.84 -5.80 -3.93
C GLY A 73 -14.71 -5.48 -2.93
N TYR A 74 -14.35 -4.21 -2.73
CA TYR A 74 -13.27 -3.80 -1.83
C TYR A 74 -13.68 -2.72 -0.82
N GLN A 75 -13.00 -2.72 0.33
CA GLN A 75 -12.97 -1.63 1.29
C GLN A 75 -11.60 -0.95 1.25
N SER A 76 -11.60 0.38 1.16
CA SER A 76 -10.41 1.21 1.17
C SER A 76 -9.99 1.62 2.58
N TYR A 77 -8.69 1.68 2.83
CA TYR A 77 -8.11 2.12 4.09
C TYR A 77 -6.97 3.10 3.80
N LYS A 78 -7.08 4.32 4.33
CA LYS A 78 -6.08 5.37 4.10
C LYS A 78 -4.89 5.22 5.05
N MET A 79 -3.70 5.21 4.48
CA MET A 79 -2.43 5.28 5.17
C MET A 79 -1.78 6.64 4.89
N ASN A 80 -1.75 7.50 5.91
CA ASN A 80 -1.07 8.79 5.82
C ASN A 80 0.44 8.56 5.81
N MET A 81 1.11 8.93 4.73
CA MET A 81 2.55 8.72 4.61
C MET A 81 3.29 9.90 5.23
N LYS A 82 4.38 9.59 5.94
CA LYS A 82 5.24 10.58 6.59
C LYS A 82 6.58 10.64 5.88
N ARG A 83 7.05 11.86 5.66
CA ARG A 83 8.38 12.10 5.11
C ARG A 83 9.46 11.67 6.10
N LYS A 84 10.45 10.92 5.60
CA LYS A 84 11.68 10.56 6.29
C LYS A 84 12.85 10.82 5.35
N TYR A 85 13.53 11.95 5.56
CA TYR A 85 14.63 12.43 4.71
C TYR A 85 14.20 12.61 3.22
N ARG A 86 14.61 11.69 2.34
CA ARG A 86 14.32 11.68 0.89
C ARG A 86 13.14 10.78 0.50
N ASP A 87 12.62 10.02 1.46
CA ASP A 87 11.56 9.05 1.24
C ASP A 87 10.29 9.50 1.95
N VAL A 88 9.17 8.98 1.50
CA VAL A 88 7.88 9.12 2.16
C VAL A 88 7.36 7.72 2.40
N LEU A 89 6.97 7.39 3.64
CA LEU A 89 6.60 6.03 4.01
C LEU A 89 5.40 5.99 4.95
N ALA A 90 4.62 4.92 4.86
CA ALA A 90 3.61 4.56 5.84
C ALA A 90 3.74 3.08 6.22
N GLU A 91 3.34 2.78 7.44
CA GLU A 91 3.29 1.42 7.95
C GLU A 91 2.03 1.27 8.81
N THR A 92 1.23 0.26 8.50
CA THR A 92 -0.03 -0.02 9.20
C THR A 92 -0.21 -1.53 9.34
N ASN A 93 -0.69 -1.96 10.49
CA ASN A 93 -1.11 -3.35 10.72
C ASN A 93 -2.62 -3.44 10.57
N PHE A 94 -3.11 -4.34 9.73
CA PHE A 94 -4.52 -4.65 9.58
C PHE A 94 -4.84 -5.99 10.24
N ILE A 95 -5.82 -6.01 11.13
CA ILE A 95 -6.32 -7.23 11.74
C ILE A 95 -7.49 -7.73 10.90
N LEU A 96 -7.28 -8.84 10.20
CA LEU A 96 -8.23 -9.44 9.28
C LEU A 96 -8.91 -10.67 9.89
N THR A 97 -10.18 -10.85 9.54
CA THR A 97 -10.92 -12.10 9.76
C THR A 97 -11.62 -12.50 8.47
N PRO A 98 -11.41 -13.73 7.95
CA PRO A 98 -12.12 -14.20 6.77
C PRO A 98 -13.62 -14.37 7.10
N GLN A 99 -14.49 -13.90 6.21
CA GLN A 99 -15.95 -14.02 6.36
C GLN A 99 -16.50 -15.34 5.82
N ALA A 100 -15.72 -16.04 4.97
CA ALA A 100 -16.04 -17.36 4.43
C ALA A 100 -14.98 -18.38 4.84
N LYS A 101 -15.34 -19.67 4.83
CA LYS A 101 -14.41 -20.77 5.12
C LYS A 101 -13.29 -20.88 4.09
N GLU A 102 -13.65 -20.63 2.84
CA GLU A 102 -12.76 -20.66 1.69
C GLU A 102 -12.93 -19.36 0.90
N ILE A 103 -11.81 -18.73 0.59
CA ILE A 103 -11.73 -17.52 -0.20
C ILE A 103 -10.63 -17.76 -1.23
N THR A 104 -11.02 -17.72 -2.51
CA THR A 104 -10.08 -17.80 -3.64
C THR A 104 -9.07 -16.66 -3.56
N SER A 105 -7.91 -16.86 -4.19
CA SER A 105 -6.85 -15.84 -4.21
C SER A 105 -7.36 -14.53 -4.83
N LEU A 106 -7.32 -13.45 -4.06
CA LEU A 106 -7.76 -12.10 -4.45
C LEU A 106 -6.64 -11.09 -4.16
N PRO A 107 -6.40 -10.09 -5.01
CA PRO A 107 -5.35 -9.11 -4.78
C PRO A 107 -5.70 -8.17 -3.62
N ILE A 108 -4.70 -7.78 -2.84
CA ILE A 108 -4.76 -6.59 -2.00
C ILE A 108 -4.20 -5.45 -2.86
N LYS A 109 -5.02 -4.45 -3.16
CA LYS A 109 -4.60 -3.35 -4.03
C LYS A 109 -4.01 -2.22 -3.19
N VAL A 110 -2.93 -1.61 -3.66
CA VAL A 110 -2.32 -0.45 -3.00
C VAL A 110 -2.19 0.67 -4.02
N HIS A 111 -2.95 1.74 -3.80
CA HIS A 111 -2.86 2.94 -4.64
C HIS A 111 -2.04 4.01 -3.93
N PHE A 112 -0.98 4.47 -4.58
CA PHE A 112 -0.21 5.63 -4.16
C PHE A 112 -0.83 6.88 -4.76
N GLU A 113 -1.21 7.83 -3.91
CA GLU A 113 -1.91 9.03 -4.32
C GLU A 113 -1.27 10.28 -3.72
N ASN A 114 -1.40 11.38 -4.45
CA ASN A 114 -1.05 12.72 -3.99
C ASN A 114 -2.17 13.68 -4.40
N LEU A 115 -2.81 14.31 -3.42
CA LEU A 115 -3.97 15.20 -3.58
C LEU A 115 -5.09 14.56 -4.43
N LYS A 116 -5.11 14.81 -5.74
CA LYS A 116 -6.13 14.32 -6.70
C LYS A 116 -5.56 13.38 -7.77
N GLN A 117 -4.28 13.04 -7.71
CA GLN A 117 -3.61 12.23 -8.73
C GLN A 117 -3.24 10.85 -8.17
N ARG A 118 -3.62 9.81 -8.91
CA ARG A 118 -3.04 8.46 -8.75
C ARG A 118 -1.67 8.42 -9.39
N LEU A 119 -0.69 8.00 -8.61
CA LEU A 119 0.71 7.96 -8.99
C LEU A 119 1.17 6.55 -9.38
N HIS A 120 0.70 5.54 -8.64
CA HIS A 120 0.98 4.14 -8.89
C HIS A 120 -0.14 3.28 -8.29
N ALA A 121 -0.41 2.12 -8.89
CA ALA A 121 -1.29 1.10 -8.37
C ALA A 121 -0.55 -0.25 -8.38
N ASP A 122 -0.50 -0.87 -7.22
CA ASP A 122 0.06 -2.21 -7.02
C ASP A 122 -1.07 -3.20 -6.75
N GLU A 123 -1.01 -4.36 -7.40
CA GLU A 123 -1.92 -5.50 -7.18
C GLU A 123 -1.11 -6.80 -7.03
N THR A 124 0.16 -6.69 -6.64
CA THR A 124 1.12 -7.81 -6.68
C THR A 124 0.87 -8.83 -5.57
N PHE A 125 0.38 -8.38 -4.42
CA PHE A 125 0.12 -9.25 -3.27
C PHE A 125 -1.30 -9.80 -3.31
N ASN A 126 -1.44 -11.12 -3.20
CA ASN A 126 -2.72 -11.79 -3.14
C ASN A 126 -2.98 -12.37 -1.75
N ILE A 127 -4.23 -12.35 -1.31
CA ILE A 127 -4.72 -12.95 -0.07
C ILE A 127 -5.72 -14.06 -0.39
N SER A 128 -5.55 -15.21 0.27
CA SER A 128 -6.42 -16.37 0.12
C SER A 128 -6.69 -17.00 1.49
N THR A 129 -7.78 -17.75 1.61
CA THR A 129 -8.08 -18.54 2.81
C THR A 129 -8.51 -19.94 2.39
N GLN A 130 -7.82 -20.97 2.89
CA GLN A 130 -8.16 -22.38 2.73
C GLN A 130 -8.11 -23.06 4.10
N ASP A 131 -9.08 -23.90 4.43
CA ASP A 131 -9.12 -24.63 5.71
C ASP A 131 -8.90 -23.74 6.95
N LYS A 132 -9.50 -22.53 6.97
CA LYS A 132 -9.33 -21.49 8.01
C LYS A 132 -7.90 -20.92 8.13
N LYS A 133 -7.00 -21.27 7.22
CA LYS A 133 -5.67 -20.71 7.10
C LYS A 133 -5.66 -19.65 6.01
N THR A 134 -5.51 -18.39 6.43
CA THR A 134 -5.30 -17.27 5.52
C THR A 134 -3.81 -17.12 5.21
N THR A 135 -3.49 -16.95 3.93
CA THR A 135 -2.13 -16.80 3.40
C THR A 135 -2.04 -15.57 2.51
N ILE A 136 -0.87 -14.93 2.49
CA ILE A 136 -0.54 -13.84 1.57
C ILE A 136 0.59 -14.35 0.68
N GLU A 137 0.37 -14.25 -0.61
CA GLU A 137 1.32 -14.62 -1.65
C GLU A 137 1.81 -13.35 -2.36
N GLY A 138 3.11 -13.24 -2.56
CA GLY A 138 3.75 -12.10 -3.19
C GLY A 138 5.27 -12.13 -2.99
N PRO A 139 6.02 -11.26 -3.68
CA PRO A 139 7.45 -11.09 -3.45
C PRO A 139 7.71 -10.51 -2.06
N GLU A 140 8.95 -10.60 -1.56
CA GLU A 140 9.32 -9.93 -0.31
C GLU A 140 9.06 -8.41 -0.39
N LYS A 141 9.25 -7.85 -1.59
CA LYS A 141 9.04 -6.43 -1.91
C LYS A 141 8.57 -6.32 -3.36
N ALA A 142 7.42 -5.69 -3.60
CA ALA A 142 7.01 -5.27 -4.93
C ALA A 142 7.57 -3.87 -5.21
N GLU A 143 8.20 -3.67 -6.37
CA GLU A 143 8.86 -2.43 -6.75
C GLU A 143 8.45 -1.98 -8.14
N ALA A 144 8.02 -0.73 -8.25
CA ALA A 144 7.77 -0.05 -9.52
C ALA A 144 8.61 1.21 -9.61
N ILE A 145 9.36 1.35 -10.71
CA ILE A 145 10.26 2.47 -10.96
C ILE A 145 9.73 3.26 -12.15
N TYR A 146 9.55 4.56 -11.97
CA TYR A 146 9.13 5.45 -13.04
C TYR A 146 10.21 6.51 -13.28
N PRO A 147 10.64 6.69 -14.54
CA PRO A 147 11.55 7.77 -14.87
C PRO A 147 10.87 9.10 -14.58
N GLN A 148 11.56 10.00 -13.90
CA GLN A 148 11.12 11.39 -13.81
C GLN A 148 11.36 12.04 -15.17
N LYS A 149 10.38 11.95 -16.07
CA LYS A 149 10.43 12.65 -17.35
C LYS A 149 10.24 14.14 -17.09
N LEU A 150 11.20 14.95 -17.58
CA LEU A 150 11.03 16.38 -17.77
C LEU A 150 9.67 16.64 -18.43
N GLY A 151 8.84 17.48 -17.82
CA GLY A 151 7.89 18.26 -18.60
C GLY A 151 8.69 19.28 -19.42
N MET A 152 8.44 19.30 -20.74
CA MET A 152 8.62 20.50 -21.56
C MET A 152 7.83 21.66 -20.96
#